data_AF-A0A7K1B4C0-F1
#
_entry.id   AF-A0A7K1B4C0-F1
#
_cell.length_a   1.000
_cell.length_b   1.000
_cell.length_c   1.000
_cell.angle_alpha   90.00
_cell.angle_beta   90.00
_cell.angle_gamma   90.00
#
_symmetry.space_group_name_H-M   'P 1'
#
loop_
_entity.id
_entity.type
_entity.pdbx_description
1 polymer ?
#
loop_
_entity_poly.entity_id
_entity_poly.type
_entity_poly.pdbx_seq_one_letter_code
_entity_poly.pdbx_strand_id
1 'polypeptide(L)'
;MTDALPHATPGSPRLLLGIDTGGTYTDAVVYDEDARVVVAKAKAPTTHHDLSIGIAGAIDGAVHAAGVDPARIELVSLSTTLATNALVEGSGRPVAAVIIGFDDEVIERGGLRDALAGDPAILLTGGHDPHGSERAPLDLDRLRTEVAAVADRVDGFAVMAQFSVRNPAHERAAAAVIREVTGATVTASHVLSEQLNGPRRAVTAILNARLVPIVDRLVATTERTLVDQGVHAPVMVVRGDGSLVSAAFVRERPIETILSGPAASLVGAAHLTGLDDAIISDIGGTTTDIAVLRTGMPLVSTLGATVGGHRTMVAAVAMHTHGLGGDSQVHHDDRAVGAVLTLGPRRVIPVAQLAVTHGAVVRAAMDRQLVADRPDDLDGVFVVLLDAVRAAQVVDADERSAIGAVTTGPAPADGAVAPAATVMTSAARRRAVERLVRRGVLQLAAFTPTD
;
A
#
# COMPACT_ATOMS: atom_id res chain seq x y z
N MET A 1 -3.95 -6.55 -42.41
CA MET A 1 -4.12 -8.00 -42.19
C MET A 1 -4.12 -8.18 -40.69
N THR A 2 -5.32 -8.35 -40.13
CA THR A 2 -5.58 -8.57 -38.71
C THR A 2 -5.27 -10.03 -38.39
N ASP A 3 -4.18 -10.28 -37.67
CA ASP A 3 -3.94 -11.59 -37.06
C ASP A 3 -4.97 -11.77 -35.93
N ALA A 4 -5.93 -12.66 -36.16
CA ALA A 4 -6.88 -13.07 -35.16
C ALA A 4 -6.13 -13.95 -34.14
N LEU A 5 -6.28 -13.63 -32.85
CA LEU A 5 -5.83 -14.49 -31.76
C LEU A 5 -6.37 -15.90 -31.96
N PRO A 6 -5.55 -16.97 -31.81
CA PRO A 6 -6.02 -18.33 -31.98
C PRO A 6 -7.13 -18.62 -30.97
N HIS A 7 -8.32 -18.94 -31.47
CA HIS A 7 -9.43 -19.37 -30.63
C HIS A 7 -9.07 -20.68 -29.93
N ALA A 8 -9.22 -20.71 -28.60
CA ALA A 8 -9.04 -21.89 -27.78
C ALA A 8 -9.90 -23.07 -28.29
N THR A 9 -9.32 -24.26 -28.33
CA THR A 9 -10.03 -25.51 -28.65
C THR A 9 -11.15 -25.77 -27.65
N PRO A 10 -12.38 -26.12 -28.10
CA PRO A 10 -13.49 -26.44 -27.21
C PRO A 10 -13.10 -27.52 -26.20
N GLY A 11 -13.26 -27.24 -24.90
CA GLY A 11 -12.96 -28.17 -23.79
C GLY A 11 -11.59 -28.01 -23.13
N SER A 12 -10.81 -26.99 -23.48
CA SER A 12 -9.56 -26.65 -22.80
C SER A 12 -9.85 -25.67 -21.64
N PRO A 13 -9.31 -25.87 -20.42
CA PRO A 13 -9.63 -25.01 -19.29
C PRO A 13 -9.25 -23.56 -19.53
N ARG A 14 -10.12 -22.64 -19.11
CA ARG A 14 -9.90 -21.19 -19.14
C ARG A 14 -9.02 -20.76 -17.98
N LEU A 15 -7.75 -20.52 -18.28
CA LEU A 15 -6.73 -20.20 -17.28
C LEU A 15 -6.56 -18.69 -17.12
N LEU A 16 -6.62 -18.22 -15.89
CA LEU A 16 -6.40 -16.82 -15.50
C LEU A 16 -5.16 -16.73 -14.61
N LEU A 17 -4.42 -15.63 -14.74
CA LEU A 17 -3.27 -15.33 -13.89
C LEU A 17 -3.58 -14.10 -13.02
N GLY A 18 -3.66 -14.29 -11.71
CA GLY A 18 -3.73 -13.20 -10.75
C GLY A 18 -2.33 -12.85 -10.25
N ILE A 19 -1.99 -11.57 -10.18
CA ILE A 19 -0.73 -11.07 -9.62
C ILE A 19 -1.06 -9.97 -8.61
N ASP A 20 -0.56 -10.09 -7.38
CA ASP A 20 -0.62 -9.02 -6.38
C ASP A 20 0.80 -8.57 -6.01
N THR A 21 1.14 -7.32 -6.35
CA THR A 21 2.45 -6.76 -6.01
C THR A 21 2.34 -5.89 -4.76
N GLY A 22 2.80 -6.42 -3.63
CA GLY A 22 2.85 -5.71 -2.37
C GLY A 22 4.24 -5.18 -2.00
N GLY A 23 4.32 -4.52 -0.84
CA GLY A 23 5.60 -3.99 -0.31
C GLY A 23 6.60 -5.09 0.01
N THR A 24 6.17 -6.20 0.64
CA THR A 24 7.10 -7.25 1.09
C THR A 24 7.21 -8.41 0.11
N TYR A 25 6.09 -8.81 -0.49
CA TYR A 25 6.00 -9.95 -1.37
C TYR A 25 5.16 -9.63 -2.61
N THR A 26 5.47 -10.35 -3.68
CA THR A 26 4.67 -10.45 -4.88
C THR A 26 4.07 -11.84 -4.92
N ASP A 27 2.75 -11.91 -5.02
CA ASP A 27 1.98 -13.15 -5.07
C ASP A 27 1.47 -13.38 -6.49
N ALA A 28 1.45 -14.64 -6.93
CA ALA A 28 0.86 -15.04 -8.20
C ALA A 28 0.00 -16.29 -8.03
N VAL A 29 -1.12 -16.33 -8.76
CA VAL A 29 -2.07 -17.45 -8.75
C VAL A 29 -2.47 -17.80 -10.18
N VAL A 30 -2.44 -19.09 -10.51
CA VAL A 30 -3.07 -19.64 -11.71
C VAL A 30 -4.42 -20.20 -11.30
N TYR A 31 -5.49 -19.70 -11.90
CA TYR A 31 -6.87 -20.08 -11.61
C TYR A 31 -7.52 -20.72 -12.85
N ASP A 32 -8.22 -21.83 -12.65
CA ASP A 32 -9.06 -22.46 -13.67
C ASP A 32 -10.50 -22.00 -13.46
N GLU A 33 -10.99 -21.16 -14.37
CA GLU A 33 -12.34 -20.56 -14.28
C GLU A 33 -13.44 -21.61 -14.46
N ASP A 34 -13.23 -22.62 -15.30
CA ASP A 34 -14.24 -23.64 -15.59
C ASP A 34 -14.40 -24.62 -14.41
N ALA A 35 -13.26 -25.03 -13.83
CA ALA A 35 -13.24 -25.90 -12.66
C ALA A 35 -13.43 -25.14 -11.34
N ARG A 36 -13.31 -23.81 -11.37
CA ARG A 36 -13.37 -22.91 -10.21
C ARG A 36 -12.36 -23.22 -9.12
N VAL A 37 -11.14 -23.58 -9.49
CA VAL A 37 -10.07 -23.97 -8.56
C VAL A 37 -8.78 -23.20 -8.79
N VAL A 38 -8.07 -22.94 -7.69
CA VAL A 38 -6.69 -22.47 -7.76
C VAL A 38 -5.82 -23.66 -8.14
N VAL A 39 -5.22 -23.60 -9.33
CA VAL A 39 -4.35 -24.66 -9.87
C VAL A 39 -2.99 -24.63 -9.18
N ALA A 40 -2.42 -23.44 -9.07
CA ALA A 40 -1.15 -23.22 -8.39
C ALA A 40 -1.03 -21.80 -7.87
N LYS A 41 -0.13 -21.61 -6.91
CA LYS A 41 0.26 -20.31 -6.37
C LYS A 41 1.75 -20.27 -6.13
N ALA A 42 2.32 -19.08 -6.23
CA ALA A 42 3.69 -18.83 -5.82
C ALA A 42 3.81 -17.45 -5.18
N LYS A 43 4.89 -17.29 -4.42
CA LYS A 43 5.20 -16.08 -3.68
C LYS A 43 6.69 -15.81 -3.80
N ALA A 44 7.05 -14.60 -4.18
CA ALA A 44 8.44 -14.17 -4.26
C ALA A 44 8.62 -12.87 -3.47
N PRO A 45 9.79 -12.63 -2.82
CA PRO A 45 10.08 -11.35 -2.19
C PRO A 45 9.98 -10.19 -3.20
N THR A 46 9.30 -9.11 -2.82
CA THR A 46 9.26 -7.90 -3.65
C THR A 46 10.64 -7.26 -3.65
N THR A 47 11.21 -7.10 -4.82
CA THR A 47 12.54 -6.52 -4.99
C THR A 47 12.39 -5.05 -5.38
N HIS A 48 12.31 -4.13 -4.41
CA HIS A 48 11.98 -2.72 -4.67
C HIS A 48 12.89 -2.00 -5.66
N HIS A 49 14.18 -2.35 -5.68
CA HIS A 49 15.14 -1.74 -6.61
C HIS A 49 14.99 -2.28 -8.04
N ASP A 50 14.39 -3.46 -8.20
CA ASP A 50 14.09 -4.08 -9.49
C ASP A 50 12.87 -5.01 -9.37
N LEU A 51 11.68 -4.45 -9.65
CA LEU A 51 10.42 -5.19 -9.54
C LEU A 51 10.37 -6.43 -10.44
N SER A 52 11.17 -6.46 -11.52
CA SER A 52 11.16 -7.58 -12.47
C SER A 52 11.54 -8.89 -11.81
N ILE A 53 12.46 -8.87 -10.83
CA ILE A 53 12.92 -10.06 -10.10
C ILE A 53 11.77 -10.68 -9.30
N GLY A 54 11.06 -9.86 -8.53
CA GLY A 54 9.94 -10.32 -7.70
C GLY A 54 8.75 -10.80 -8.55
N ILE A 55 8.39 -10.02 -9.58
CA ILE A 55 7.28 -10.36 -10.47
C ILE A 55 7.59 -11.63 -11.27
N ALA A 56 8.80 -11.73 -11.86
CA ALA A 56 9.21 -12.89 -12.63
C ALA A 56 9.25 -14.15 -11.76
N GLY A 57 9.81 -14.06 -10.55
CA GLY A 57 9.87 -15.19 -9.62
C GLY A 57 8.49 -15.68 -9.20
N ALA A 58 7.53 -14.77 -8.98
CA ALA A 58 6.16 -15.14 -8.65
C ALA A 58 5.44 -15.81 -9.83
N ILE A 59 5.51 -15.22 -11.03
CA ILE A 59 4.84 -15.77 -12.22
C ILE A 59 5.44 -17.12 -12.60
N ASP A 60 6.77 -17.22 -12.70
CA ASP A 60 7.47 -18.46 -13.07
C ASP A 60 7.13 -19.58 -12.08
N GLY A 61 7.20 -19.28 -10.77
CA GLY A 61 6.84 -20.23 -9.73
C GLY A 61 5.41 -20.75 -9.85
N ALA A 62 4.44 -19.87 -10.14
CA ALA A 62 3.03 -20.25 -10.24
C ALA A 62 2.75 -21.05 -11.52
N VAL A 63 3.26 -20.60 -12.66
CA VAL A 63 3.05 -21.26 -13.95
C VAL A 63 3.76 -22.62 -14.02
N HIS A 64 5.01 -22.70 -13.53
CA HIS A 64 5.74 -23.94 -13.44
C HIS A 64 5.05 -24.96 -12.52
N ALA A 65 4.61 -24.52 -11.32
CA ALA A 65 3.89 -25.40 -10.39
C ALA A 65 2.53 -25.85 -10.93
N ALA A 66 1.87 -25.04 -11.75
CA ALA A 66 0.63 -25.42 -12.45
C ALA A 66 0.88 -26.46 -13.56
N GLY A 67 2.10 -26.53 -14.12
CA GLY A 67 2.43 -27.42 -15.23
C GLY A 67 1.66 -27.09 -16.52
N VAL A 68 1.28 -25.83 -16.71
CA VAL A 68 0.50 -25.36 -17.86
C VAL A 68 1.39 -24.62 -18.86
N ASP A 69 0.97 -24.61 -20.12
CA ASP A 69 1.57 -23.76 -21.14
C ASP A 69 1.23 -22.28 -20.85
N PRO A 70 2.23 -21.38 -20.65
CA PRO A 70 2.00 -19.96 -20.40
C PRO A 70 1.13 -19.27 -21.46
N ALA A 71 1.19 -19.73 -22.71
CA ALA A 71 0.41 -19.17 -23.82
C ALA A 71 -1.10 -19.44 -23.70
N ARG A 72 -1.52 -20.35 -22.80
CA ARG A 72 -2.93 -20.67 -22.54
C ARG A 72 -3.60 -19.77 -21.50
N ILE A 73 -2.84 -18.91 -20.82
CA ILE A 73 -3.42 -17.90 -19.94
C ILE A 73 -4.20 -16.92 -20.80
N GLU A 74 -5.49 -16.72 -20.51
CA GLU A 74 -6.40 -15.87 -21.29
C GLU A 74 -6.45 -14.42 -20.79
N LEU A 75 -6.11 -14.21 -19.51
CA LEU A 75 -6.20 -12.92 -18.85
C LEU A 75 -5.19 -12.84 -17.71
N VAL A 76 -4.54 -11.68 -17.57
CA VAL A 76 -3.76 -11.35 -16.38
C VAL A 76 -4.45 -10.25 -15.59
N SER A 77 -4.70 -10.47 -14.31
CA SER A 77 -5.24 -9.48 -13.38
C SER A 77 -4.16 -9.04 -12.40
N LEU A 78 -3.82 -7.76 -12.41
CA LEU A 78 -2.81 -7.15 -11.55
C LEU A 78 -3.48 -6.29 -10.47
N SER A 79 -3.23 -6.62 -9.20
CA SER A 79 -3.49 -5.73 -8.07
C SER A 79 -2.18 -5.24 -7.46
N THR A 80 -2.24 -4.15 -6.70
CA THR A 80 -1.05 -3.65 -6.01
C THR A 80 -1.39 -2.83 -4.78
N THR A 81 -0.60 -3.01 -3.72
CA THR A 81 -0.61 -2.13 -2.54
C THR A 81 0.48 -1.05 -2.60
N LEU A 82 1.33 -1.04 -3.65
CA LEU A 82 2.36 -0.02 -3.82
C LEU A 82 1.78 1.40 -3.88
N ALA A 83 0.63 1.57 -4.55
CA ALA A 83 -0.05 2.87 -4.62
C ALA A 83 -0.52 3.34 -3.24
N THR A 84 -1.20 2.49 -2.48
CA THR A 84 -1.66 2.81 -1.12
C THR A 84 -0.48 3.13 -0.21
N ASN A 85 0.55 2.27 -0.20
CA ASN A 85 1.71 2.44 0.67
C ASN A 85 2.47 3.72 0.34
N ALA A 86 2.65 4.03 -0.95
CA ALA A 86 3.33 5.25 -1.37
C ALA A 86 2.65 6.53 -0.85
N LEU A 87 1.32 6.54 -0.78
CA LEU A 87 0.57 7.68 -0.23
C LEU A 87 0.58 7.70 1.30
N VAL A 88 0.49 6.55 1.96
CA VAL A 88 0.49 6.45 3.43
C VAL A 88 1.86 6.78 4.01
N GLU A 89 2.93 6.32 3.37
CA GLU A 89 4.32 6.52 3.80
C GLU A 89 4.92 7.84 3.29
N GLY A 90 4.23 8.54 2.39
CA GLY A 90 4.73 9.76 1.75
C GLY A 90 5.90 9.52 0.79
N SER A 91 6.05 8.30 0.26
CA SER A 91 7.12 7.89 -0.66
C SER A 91 6.77 8.06 -2.15
N GLY A 92 5.70 8.81 -2.45
CA GLY A 92 5.35 9.24 -3.81
C GLY A 92 6.43 10.09 -4.47
N ARG A 93 6.37 10.24 -5.80
CA ARG A 93 7.35 11.06 -6.52
C ARG A 93 7.11 12.57 -6.33
N PRO A 94 8.17 13.41 -6.38
CA PRO A 94 8.00 14.86 -6.35
C PRO A 94 7.21 15.34 -7.55
N VAL A 95 6.27 16.27 -7.34
CA VAL A 95 5.42 16.83 -8.40
C VAL A 95 5.37 18.34 -8.31
N ALA A 96 4.92 19.04 -9.34
CA ALA A 96 4.55 20.46 -9.23
C ALA A 96 3.05 20.64 -9.47
N ALA A 97 2.39 21.48 -8.66
CA ALA A 97 0.99 21.83 -8.88
C ALA A 97 0.86 23.16 -9.65
N VAL A 98 0.01 23.20 -10.67
CA VAL A 98 -0.38 24.40 -11.40
C VAL A 98 -1.82 24.72 -11.06
N ILE A 99 -2.01 25.71 -10.20
CA ILE A 99 -3.30 26.09 -9.61
C ILE A 99 -3.79 27.37 -10.29
N ILE A 100 -4.93 27.29 -10.96
CA ILE A 100 -5.46 28.34 -11.83
C ILE A 100 -6.79 28.87 -11.28
N GLY A 101 -6.84 30.15 -10.92
CA GLY A 101 -8.07 30.84 -10.52
C GLY A 101 -8.63 30.48 -9.14
N PHE A 102 -7.81 29.93 -8.25
CA PHE A 102 -8.18 29.69 -6.85
C PHE A 102 -7.62 30.77 -5.94
N ASP A 103 -8.39 31.17 -4.93
CA ASP A 103 -7.95 32.11 -3.90
C ASP A 103 -7.10 31.38 -2.83
N ASP A 104 -6.17 32.09 -2.18
CA ASP A 104 -5.25 31.52 -1.18
C ASP A 104 -5.99 30.80 -0.04
N GLU A 105 -7.14 31.32 0.41
CA GLU A 105 -7.96 30.70 1.46
C GLU A 105 -8.49 29.31 1.08
N VAL A 106 -8.74 29.09 -0.21
CA VAL A 106 -9.23 27.81 -0.76
C VAL A 106 -8.10 26.78 -0.83
N ILE A 107 -6.86 27.24 -1.05
CA ILE A 107 -5.64 26.43 -1.02
C ILE A 107 -5.35 25.96 0.42
N GLU A 108 -5.47 26.84 1.41
CA GLU A 108 -5.24 26.51 2.82
C GLU A 108 -6.25 25.48 3.36
N ARG A 109 -7.55 25.71 3.13
CA ARG A 109 -8.62 24.87 3.69
C ARG A 109 -8.74 23.50 3.03
N GLY A 110 -8.14 23.33 1.86
CA GLY A 110 -8.25 22.13 1.04
C GLY A 110 -7.36 20.96 1.45
N GLY A 111 -6.42 21.16 2.38
CA GLY A 111 -5.34 20.20 2.63
C GLY A 111 -4.33 20.14 1.47
N LEU A 112 -4.29 21.17 0.61
CA LEU A 112 -3.45 21.20 -0.59
C LEU A 112 -1.98 21.36 -0.24
N ARG A 113 -1.66 22.19 0.76
CA ARG A 113 -0.30 22.34 1.28
C ARG A 113 0.25 21.02 1.83
N ASP A 114 -0.57 20.31 2.59
CA ASP A 114 -0.19 19.01 3.15
C ASP A 114 0.05 17.99 2.04
N ALA A 115 -0.80 17.96 1.01
CA ALA A 115 -0.62 17.08 -0.15
C ALA A 115 0.62 17.42 -1.00
N LEU A 116 1.02 18.70 -1.05
CA LEU A 116 2.26 19.15 -1.68
C LEU A 116 3.49 18.78 -0.87
N ALA A 117 3.41 18.72 0.46
CA ALA A 117 4.54 18.32 1.32
C ALA A 117 5.86 19.07 1.01
N GLY A 118 5.77 20.35 0.62
CA GLY A 118 6.93 21.19 0.26
C GLY A 118 7.26 21.24 -1.24
N ASP A 119 6.53 20.50 -2.07
CA ASP A 119 6.66 20.54 -3.52
C ASP A 119 6.25 21.89 -4.13
N PRO A 120 6.79 22.27 -5.32
CA PRO A 120 6.47 23.54 -5.96
C PRO A 120 4.99 23.70 -6.31
N ALA A 121 4.48 24.92 -6.12
CA ALA A 121 3.17 25.34 -6.60
C ALA A 121 3.28 26.60 -7.45
N ILE A 122 2.68 26.58 -8.63
CA ILE A 122 2.57 27.67 -9.58
C ILE A 122 1.15 28.21 -9.49
N LEU A 123 1.00 29.45 -9.03
CA LEU A 123 -0.30 30.11 -8.85
C LEU A 123 -0.55 31.09 -9.99
N LEU A 124 -1.60 30.84 -10.77
CA LEU A 124 -1.99 31.65 -11.93
C LEU A 124 -3.41 32.18 -11.79
N THR A 125 -3.63 33.38 -12.32
CA THR A 125 -4.98 33.90 -12.56
C THR A 125 -5.65 33.14 -13.69
N GLY A 126 -6.98 33.11 -13.71
CA GLY A 126 -7.75 32.43 -14.74
C GLY A 126 -8.98 31.77 -14.14
N GLY A 127 -9.28 30.56 -14.59
CA GLY A 127 -10.43 29.78 -14.17
C GLY A 127 -11.72 30.23 -14.84
N HIS A 128 -12.78 29.51 -14.52
CA HIS A 128 -14.12 29.75 -15.05
C HIS A 128 -15.09 30.04 -13.91
N ASP A 129 -16.23 30.62 -14.22
CA ASP A 129 -17.34 30.81 -13.29
C ASP A 129 -18.20 29.53 -13.18
N PRO A 130 -19.21 29.47 -12.29
CA PRO A 130 -20.10 28.32 -12.17
C PRO A 130 -20.89 27.97 -13.46
N HIS A 131 -21.00 28.91 -14.41
CA HIS A 131 -21.64 28.74 -15.71
C HIS A 131 -20.65 28.28 -16.80
N GLY A 132 -19.35 28.19 -16.49
CA GLY A 132 -18.29 27.80 -17.41
C GLY A 132 -17.72 28.95 -18.25
N SER A 133 -18.13 30.20 -17.96
CA SER A 133 -17.58 31.39 -18.63
C SER A 133 -16.20 31.70 -18.07
N GLU A 134 -15.27 32.08 -18.94
CA GLU A 134 -13.92 32.45 -18.54
C GLU A 134 -13.93 33.70 -17.65
N ARG A 135 -13.31 33.61 -16.46
CA ARG A 135 -13.22 34.75 -15.52
C ARG A 135 -12.10 35.71 -15.91
N ALA A 136 -10.98 35.16 -16.35
CA ALA A 136 -9.79 35.87 -16.79
C ALA A 136 -8.99 34.98 -17.75
N PRO A 137 -8.25 35.57 -18.71
CA PRO A 137 -7.38 34.80 -19.60
C PRO A 137 -6.25 34.13 -18.81
N LEU A 138 -5.85 32.93 -19.25
CA LEU A 138 -4.69 32.21 -18.72
C LEU A 138 -3.39 32.75 -19.35
N ASP A 139 -2.44 33.16 -18.51
CA ASP A 139 -1.11 33.59 -18.94
C ASP A 139 -0.20 32.39 -19.23
N LEU A 140 -0.16 31.99 -20.50
CA LEU A 140 0.63 30.83 -20.95
C LEU A 140 2.13 31.09 -20.98
N ASP A 141 2.57 32.34 -21.17
CA ASP A 141 4.00 32.66 -21.24
C ASP A 141 4.63 32.70 -19.84
N ARG A 142 3.88 33.22 -18.86
CA ARG A 142 4.24 33.05 -17.44
C ARG A 142 4.26 31.58 -17.04
N LEU A 143 3.26 30.79 -17.45
CA LEU A 143 3.23 29.36 -17.17
C LEU A 143 4.47 28.65 -17.74
N ARG A 144 4.84 28.90 -19.01
CA ARG A 144 6.05 28.34 -19.62
C ARG A 144 7.30 28.62 -18.79
N THR A 145 7.45 29.87 -18.37
CA THR A 145 8.61 30.32 -17.58
C THR A 145 8.68 29.63 -16.22
N GLU A 146 7.57 29.60 -15.48
CA GLU A 146 7.55 28.99 -14.14
C GLU A 146 7.68 27.46 -14.20
N VAL A 147 7.09 26.81 -15.21
CA VAL A 147 7.24 25.36 -15.43
C VAL A 147 8.68 24.99 -15.73
N ALA A 148 9.36 25.72 -16.62
CA ALA A 148 10.77 25.48 -16.92
C ALA A 148 11.66 25.62 -15.68
N ALA A 149 11.34 26.55 -14.77
CA ALA A 149 12.11 26.78 -13.55
C ALA A 149 12.02 25.64 -12.51
N VAL A 150 10.98 24.79 -12.59
CA VAL A 150 10.77 23.68 -11.65
C VAL A 150 10.92 22.30 -12.28
N ALA A 151 11.06 22.21 -13.60
CA ALA A 151 11.07 20.96 -14.36
C ALA A 151 12.12 19.94 -13.85
N ASP A 152 13.34 20.39 -13.55
CA ASP A 152 14.43 19.50 -13.11
C ASP A 152 14.26 19.00 -11.65
N ARG A 153 13.22 19.45 -10.95
CA ARG A 153 12.97 19.13 -9.53
C ARG A 153 11.81 18.18 -9.32
N VAL A 154 11.06 17.84 -10.37
CA VAL A 154 9.80 17.10 -10.28
C VAL A 154 9.70 16.03 -11.35
N ASP A 155 9.01 14.93 -11.03
CA ASP A 155 8.80 13.80 -11.97
C ASP A 155 7.47 13.94 -12.74
N GLY A 156 6.64 14.93 -12.39
CA GLY A 156 5.34 15.16 -13.03
C GLY A 156 4.62 16.40 -12.52
N PHE A 157 3.50 16.72 -13.17
CA PHE A 157 2.70 17.90 -12.86
C PHE A 157 1.23 17.54 -12.58
N ALA A 158 0.62 18.26 -11.65
CA ALA A 158 -0.82 18.26 -11.42
C ALA A 158 -1.40 19.63 -11.81
N VAL A 159 -2.47 19.66 -12.60
CA VAL A 159 -3.10 20.90 -13.08
C VAL A 159 -4.54 20.96 -12.59
N MET A 160 -4.90 22.07 -11.97
CA MET A 160 -6.24 22.32 -11.45
C MET A 160 -6.68 23.74 -11.77
N ALA A 161 -7.83 23.88 -12.42
CA ALA A 161 -8.46 25.16 -12.67
C ALA A 161 -9.83 25.25 -12.00
N GLN A 162 -10.17 26.44 -11.52
CA GLN A 162 -11.48 26.71 -10.94
C GLN A 162 -12.58 26.40 -11.96
N PHE A 163 -13.60 25.65 -11.52
CA PHE A 163 -14.71 25.18 -12.35
C PHE A 163 -14.30 24.43 -13.63
N SER A 164 -13.16 23.73 -13.62
CA SER A 164 -12.72 22.91 -14.76
C SER A 164 -13.67 21.77 -15.16
N VAL A 165 -14.53 21.33 -14.23
CA VAL A 165 -15.62 20.39 -14.53
C VAL A 165 -16.72 20.98 -15.42
N ARG A 166 -16.82 22.32 -15.49
CA ARG A 166 -17.73 23.03 -16.40
C ARG A 166 -17.02 23.37 -17.70
N ASN A 167 -15.78 23.84 -17.59
CA ASN A 167 -14.96 24.18 -18.75
C ASN A 167 -13.49 23.82 -18.52
N PRO A 168 -12.98 22.74 -19.14
CA PRO A 168 -11.61 22.29 -18.92
C PRO A 168 -10.56 23.04 -19.76
N ALA A 169 -10.92 24.13 -20.46
CA ALA A 169 -10.04 24.79 -21.42
C ALA A 169 -8.68 25.19 -20.83
N HIS A 170 -8.66 25.80 -19.65
CA HIS A 170 -7.41 26.19 -18.98
C HIS A 170 -6.57 25.00 -18.53
N GLU A 171 -7.18 23.91 -18.03
CA GLU A 171 -6.41 22.71 -17.67
C GLU A 171 -5.78 22.05 -18.89
N ARG A 172 -6.52 21.98 -20.01
CA ARG A 172 -6.00 21.43 -21.27
C ARG A 172 -4.87 22.30 -21.84
N ALA A 173 -5.03 23.62 -21.83
CA ALA A 173 -4.02 24.55 -22.30
C ALA A 173 -2.74 24.46 -21.47
N ALA A 174 -2.87 24.45 -20.14
CA ALA A 174 -1.73 24.30 -19.24
C ALA A 174 -1.04 22.93 -19.42
N ALA A 175 -1.80 21.84 -19.54
CA ALA A 175 -1.23 20.52 -19.78
C ALA A 175 -0.47 20.42 -21.11
N ALA A 176 -0.96 21.07 -22.16
CA ALA A 176 -0.26 21.15 -23.44
C ALA A 176 1.08 21.89 -23.30
N VAL A 177 1.08 23.05 -22.63
CA VAL A 177 2.30 23.83 -22.37
C VAL A 177 3.32 23.04 -21.55
N ILE A 178 2.88 22.37 -20.48
CA ILE A 178 3.79 21.60 -19.62
C ILE A 178 4.45 20.46 -20.43
N ARG A 179 3.67 19.72 -21.23
CA ARG A 179 4.20 18.65 -22.08
C ARG A 179 5.17 19.19 -23.13
N GLU A 180 4.87 20.33 -23.73
CA GLU A 180 5.74 21.01 -24.70
C GLU A 180 7.09 21.39 -24.09
N VAL A 181 7.07 21.97 -22.88
CA VAL A 181 8.27 22.50 -22.21
C VAL A 181 9.13 21.39 -21.60
N THR A 182 8.50 20.36 -21.03
CA THR A 182 9.18 19.39 -20.13
C THR A 182 9.17 17.96 -20.63
N GLY A 183 8.22 17.59 -21.49
CA GLY A 183 7.93 16.18 -21.81
C GLY A 183 7.36 15.37 -20.63
N ALA A 184 7.15 15.97 -19.46
CA ALA A 184 6.70 15.29 -18.26
C ALA A 184 5.23 14.89 -18.33
N THR A 185 4.86 13.94 -17.46
CA THR A 185 3.47 13.52 -17.31
C THR A 185 2.65 14.62 -16.63
N VAL A 186 1.38 14.75 -17.05
CA VAL A 186 0.48 15.78 -16.51
C VAL A 186 -0.85 15.16 -16.14
N THR A 187 -1.21 15.29 -14.87
CA THR A 187 -2.53 14.96 -14.35
C THR A 187 -3.40 16.20 -14.32
N ALA A 188 -4.45 16.24 -15.13
CA ALA A 188 -5.45 17.30 -15.08
C ALA A 188 -6.63 16.89 -14.19
N SER A 189 -7.05 17.74 -13.25
CA SER A 189 -8.04 17.38 -12.25
C SER A 189 -9.42 17.04 -12.84
N HIS A 190 -9.79 17.56 -14.02
CA HIS A 190 -11.06 17.22 -14.70
C HIS A 190 -11.08 15.80 -15.28
N VAL A 191 -9.92 15.20 -15.49
CA VAL A 191 -9.80 13.83 -16.02
C VAL A 191 -10.11 12.78 -14.95
N LEU A 192 -9.89 13.13 -13.67
CA LEU A 192 -10.08 12.24 -12.52
C LEU A 192 -11.48 12.30 -11.93
N SER A 193 -12.13 13.48 -11.96
CA SER A 193 -13.46 13.64 -11.39
C SER A 193 -14.20 14.82 -12.01
N GLU A 194 -15.46 14.57 -12.37
CA GLU A 194 -16.44 15.55 -12.84
C GLU A 194 -17.26 16.17 -11.69
N GLN A 195 -17.08 15.69 -10.46
CA GLN A 195 -17.81 16.21 -9.31
C GLN A 195 -17.32 17.61 -8.92
N LEU A 196 -18.21 18.40 -8.32
CA LEU A 196 -17.81 19.65 -7.67
C LEU A 196 -16.94 19.36 -6.43
N ASN A 197 -16.34 20.42 -5.87
CA ASN A 197 -15.29 20.42 -4.83
C ASN A 197 -13.87 20.51 -5.41
N GLY A 198 -13.53 21.73 -5.87
CA GLY A 198 -12.23 22.06 -6.45
C GLY A 198 -11.02 21.70 -5.57
N PRO A 199 -11.01 22.02 -4.26
CA PRO A 199 -9.89 21.68 -3.38
C PRO A 199 -9.62 20.18 -3.27
N ARG A 200 -10.67 19.38 -3.05
CA ARG A 200 -10.56 17.92 -2.95
C ARG A 200 -10.09 17.29 -4.27
N ARG A 201 -10.53 17.84 -5.41
CA ARG A 201 -10.04 17.46 -6.75
C ARG A 201 -8.58 17.80 -6.95
N ALA A 202 -8.14 18.98 -6.48
CA ALA A 202 -6.74 19.38 -6.55
C ALA A 202 -5.85 18.44 -5.74
N VAL A 203 -6.24 18.10 -4.51
CA VAL A 203 -5.53 17.09 -3.71
C VAL A 203 -5.47 15.75 -4.43
N THR A 204 -6.60 15.29 -4.99
CA THR A 204 -6.65 14.02 -5.74
C THR A 204 -5.72 14.04 -6.97
N ALA A 205 -5.66 15.16 -7.70
CA ALA A 205 -4.79 15.32 -8.86
C ALA A 205 -3.31 15.29 -8.48
N ILE A 206 -2.93 15.91 -7.36
CA ILE A 206 -1.57 15.87 -6.83
C ILE A 206 -1.20 14.43 -6.46
N LEU A 207 -2.02 13.76 -5.65
CA LEU A 207 -1.77 12.39 -5.21
C LEU A 207 -1.68 11.43 -6.43
N ASN A 208 -2.53 11.60 -7.44
CA ASN A 208 -2.45 10.82 -8.67
C ASN A 208 -1.13 11.06 -9.42
N ALA A 209 -0.74 12.32 -9.62
CA ALA A 209 0.50 12.67 -10.31
C ALA A 209 1.74 12.05 -9.62
N ARG A 210 1.75 11.98 -8.28
CA ARG A 210 2.83 11.33 -7.51
C ARG A 210 2.93 9.83 -7.77
N LEU A 211 1.82 9.19 -8.12
CA LEU A 211 1.73 7.75 -8.34
C LEU A 211 2.03 7.33 -9.77
N VAL A 212 1.84 8.23 -10.75
CA VAL A 212 2.02 7.91 -12.19
C VAL A 212 3.37 7.23 -12.47
N PRO A 213 4.52 7.75 -12.03
CA PRO A 213 5.81 7.10 -12.35
C PRO A 213 6.00 5.75 -11.64
N ILE A 214 5.37 5.55 -10.49
CA ILE A 214 5.46 4.30 -9.71
C ILE A 214 4.66 3.21 -10.40
N VAL A 215 3.41 3.52 -10.74
CA VAL A 215 2.50 2.55 -11.34
C VAL A 215 2.83 2.28 -12.80
N ASP A 216 3.26 3.28 -13.56
CA ASP A 216 3.72 3.07 -14.95
C ASP A 216 4.91 2.11 -14.99
N ARG A 217 5.89 2.26 -14.09
CA ARG A 217 7.01 1.33 -13.95
C ARG A 217 6.54 -0.08 -13.60
N LEU A 218 5.60 -0.22 -12.66
CA LEU A 218 5.03 -1.51 -12.29
C LEU A 218 4.42 -2.19 -13.51
N VAL A 219 3.48 -1.52 -14.17
CA VAL A 219 2.74 -2.07 -15.32
C VAL A 219 3.69 -2.42 -16.47
N ALA A 220 4.61 -1.52 -16.82
CA ALA A 220 5.60 -1.78 -17.87
C ALA A 220 6.57 -2.93 -17.54
N THR A 221 6.86 -3.15 -16.25
CA THR A 221 7.68 -4.27 -15.81
C THR A 221 6.88 -5.57 -15.90
N THR A 222 5.65 -5.59 -15.40
CA THR A 222 4.76 -6.75 -15.50
C THR A 222 4.52 -7.16 -16.95
N GLU A 223 4.17 -6.22 -17.84
CA GLU A 223 3.95 -6.51 -19.27
C GLU A 223 5.20 -7.13 -19.94
N ARG A 224 6.39 -6.60 -19.67
CA ARG A 224 7.65 -7.16 -20.21
C ARG A 224 7.93 -8.56 -19.67
N THR A 225 7.82 -8.75 -18.35
CA THR A 225 8.05 -10.05 -17.71
C THR A 225 7.10 -11.12 -18.23
N LEU A 226 5.82 -10.79 -18.45
CA LEU A 226 4.84 -11.71 -19.03
C LEU A 226 5.27 -12.16 -20.44
N VAL A 227 5.67 -11.21 -21.29
CA VAL A 227 6.15 -11.53 -22.65
C VAL A 227 7.40 -12.41 -22.62
N ASP A 228 8.37 -12.08 -21.75
CA ASP A 228 9.61 -12.85 -21.59
C ASP A 228 9.33 -14.30 -21.13
N GLN A 229 8.22 -14.52 -20.41
CA GLN A 229 7.78 -15.82 -19.92
C GLN A 229 6.74 -16.51 -20.83
N GLY A 230 6.47 -15.96 -22.02
CA GLY A 230 5.56 -16.56 -23.00
C GLY A 230 4.06 -16.37 -22.70
N VAL A 231 3.71 -15.47 -21.77
CA VAL A 231 2.32 -15.08 -21.50
C VAL A 231 1.94 -13.90 -22.38
N HIS A 232 0.98 -14.11 -23.28
CA HIS A 232 0.54 -13.09 -24.25
C HIS A 232 -0.86 -12.51 -23.95
N ALA A 233 -1.43 -12.85 -22.79
CA ALA A 233 -2.73 -12.35 -22.35
C ALA A 233 -2.74 -10.84 -22.10
N PRO A 234 -3.90 -10.18 -22.27
CA PRO A 234 -4.07 -8.79 -21.85
C PRO A 234 -3.90 -8.63 -20.34
N VAL A 235 -3.21 -7.56 -19.94
CA VAL A 235 -3.07 -7.14 -18.54
C VAL A 235 -4.21 -6.18 -18.18
N MET A 236 -5.03 -6.61 -17.24
CA MET A 236 -6.04 -5.81 -16.58
C MET A 236 -5.58 -5.49 -15.17
N VAL A 237 -5.94 -4.30 -14.67
CA VAL A 237 -5.58 -3.82 -13.35
C VAL A 237 -6.83 -3.69 -12.50
N VAL A 238 -6.75 -4.13 -11.25
CA VAL A 238 -7.84 -4.05 -10.28
C VAL A 238 -7.91 -2.64 -9.69
N ARG A 239 -9.11 -2.06 -9.67
CA ARG A 239 -9.39 -0.77 -9.02
C ARG A 239 -9.76 -0.96 -7.56
N GLY A 240 -9.70 0.12 -6.80
CA GLY A 240 -10.10 0.18 -5.40
C GLY A 240 -11.57 -0.15 -5.15
N ASP A 241 -12.41 -0.21 -6.18
CA ASP A 241 -13.81 -0.64 -6.13
C ASP A 241 -14.03 -2.11 -6.55
N GLY A 242 -12.95 -2.83 -6.91
CA GLY A 242 -12.98 -4.22 -7.33
C GLY A 242 -13.21 -4.44 -8.83
N SER A 243 -13.42 -3.37 -9.61
CA SER A 243 -13.56 -3.47 -11.07
C SER A 243 -12.20 -3.64 -11.77
N LEU A 244 -12.23 -4.24 -12.96
CA LEU A 244 -11.05 -4.39 -13.83
C LEU A 244 -11.02 -3.30 -14.90
N VAL A 245 -9.84 -2.73 -15.12
CA VAL A 245 -9.58 -1.74 -16.19
C VAL A 245 -8.30 -2.06 -16.92
N SER A 246 -8.10 -1.45 -18.09
CA SER A 246 -6.87 -1.67 -18.86
C SER A 246 -5.66 -1.05 -18.18
N ALA A 247 -4.49 -1.62 -18.45
CA ALA A 247 -3.19 -1.03 -18.11
C ALA A 247 -3.05 0.44 -18.57
N ALA A 248 -3.55 0.77 -19.77
CA ALA A 248 -3.53 2.14 -20.29
C ALA A 248 -4.36 3.13 -19.46
N PHE A 249 -5.54 2.69 -18.98
CA PHE A 249 -6.39 3.52 -18.13
C PHE A 249 -5.70 3.87 -16.79
N VAL A 250 -5.07 2.88 -16.16
CA VAL A 250 -4.39 3.06 -14.87
C VAL A 250 -3.13 3.90 -14.98
N ARG A 251 -2.43 3.90 -16.11
CA ARG A 251 -1.28 4.79 -16.33
C ARG A 251 -1.64 6.28 -16.24
N GLU A 252 -2.89 6.63 -16.59
CA GLU A 252 -3.40 8.00 -16.43
C GLU A 252 -3.98 8.24 -15.03
N ARG A 253 -4.58 7.20 -14.43
CA ARG A 253 -5.38 7.29 -13.20
C ARG A 253 -4.92 6.29 -12.12
N PRO A 254 -3.62 6.22 -11.75
CA PRO A 254 -3.13 5.27 -10.76
C PRO A 254 -3.75 5.46 -9.37
N ILE A 255 -4.27 6.64 -9.07
CA ILE A 255 -5.03 6.88 -7.83
C ILE A 255 -6.23 5.93 -7.70
N GLU A 256 -6.74 5.39 -8.81
CA GLU A 256 -7.88 4.46 -8.78
C GLU A 256 -7.50 3.04 -8.35
N THR A 257 -6.21 2.73 -8.22
CA THR A 257 -5.74 1.43 -7.71
C THR A 257 -5.47 1.45 -6.21
N ILE A 258 -5.70 2.58 -5.53
CA ILE A 258 -5.64 2.62 -4.06
C ILE A 258 -6.66 1.63 -3.51
N LEU A 259 -6.27 0.88 -2.49
CA LEU A 259 -7.11 -0.17 -1.87
C LEU A 259 -7.52 -1.31 -2.84
N SER A 260 -6.83 -1.48 -3.97
CA SER A 260 -7.12 -2.56 -4.94
C SER A 260 -6.85 -3.95 -4.37
N GLY A 261 -5.84 -4.14 -3.50
CA GLY A 261 -5.57 -5.42 -2.84
C GLY A 261 -6.77 -5.91 -2.01
N PRO A 262 -7.23 -5.16 -0.99
CA PRO A 262 -8.44 -5.51 -0.26
C PRO A 262 -9.66 -5.69 -1.17
N ALA A 263 -9.85 -4.83 -2.18
CA ALA A 263 -10.95 -4.98 -3.13
C ALA A 263 -10.88 -6.31 -3.90
N ALA A 264 -9.69 -6.73 -4.33
CA ALA A 264 -9.46 -8.02 -4.99
C ALA A 264 -9.77 -9.20 -4.06
N SER A 265 -9.34 -9.14 -2.78
CA SER A 265 -9.67 -10.15 -1.77
C SER A 265 -11.19 -10.31 -1.61
N LEU A 266 -11.92 -9.20 -1.56
CA LEU A 266 -13.37 -9.19 -1.38
C LEU A 266 -14.12 -9.77 -2.58
N VAL A 267 -13.75 -9.36 -3.79
CA VAL A 267 -14.32 -9.89 -5.04
C VAL A 267 -13.96 -11.37 -5.19
N GLY A 268 -12.73 -11.75 -4.87
CA GLY A 268 -12.30 -13.15 -4.87
C GLY A 268 -13.09 -14.00 -3.87
N ALA A 269 -13.32 -13.51 -2.65
CA ALA A 269 -14.13 -14.20 -1.65
C ALA A 269 -15.60 -14.35 -2.08
N ALA A 270 -16.19 -13.30 -2.66
CA ALA A 270 -17.54 -13.37 -3.24
C ALA A 270 -17.61 -14.46 -4.32
N HIS A 271 -16.65 -14.46 -5.26
CA HIS A 271 -16.57 -15.46 -6.31
C HIS A 271 -16.39 -16.87 -5.76
N LEU A 272 -15.48 -17.09 -4.81
CA LEU A 272 -15.20 -18.44 -4.30
C LEU A 272 -16.33 -19.00 -3.43
N THR A 273 -17.02 -18.15 -2.67
CA THR A 273 -18.12 -18.59 -1.80
C THR A 273 -19.44 -18.72 -2.55
N GLY A 274 -19.63 -17.97 -3.64
CA GLY A 274 -20.91 -17.88 -4.35
C GLY A 274 -22.02 -17.21 -3.54
N LEU A 275 -21.68 -16.50 -2.47
CA LEU A 275 -22.63 -15.76 -1.64
C LEU A 275 -22.87 -14.37 -2.22
N ASP A 276 -24.13 -13.95 -2.27
CA ASP A 276 -24.50 -12.60 -2.74
C ASP A 276 -24.45 -11.57 -1.59
N ASP A 277 -24.83 -11.98 -0.38
CA ASP A 277 -24.87 -11.13 0.81
C ASP A 277 -23.98 -11.74 1.90
N ALA A 278 -22.90 -11.03 2.25
CA ALA A 278 -21.92 -11.52 3.21
C ALA A 278 -21.20 -10.36 3.92
N ILE A 279 -20.65 -10.66 5.10
CA ILE A 279 -19.61 -9.82 5.71
C ILE A 279 -18.30 -10.56 5.48
N ILE A 280 -17.36 -9.88 4.83
CA ILE A 280 -16.02 -10.43 4.59
C ILE A 280 -15.07 -9.75 5.56
N SER A 281 -14.26 -10.56 6.23
CA SER A 281 -13.27 -10.12 7.20
C SER A 281 -11.91 -10.63 6.76
N ASP A 282 -11.08 -9.74 6.21
CA ASP A 282 -9.70 -10.03 5.83
C ASP A 282 -8.78 -9.67 7.00
N ILE A 283 -8.21 -10.69 7.66
CA ILE A 283 -7.38 -10.52 8.86
C ILE A 283 -5.91 -10.66 8.46
N GLY A 284 -5.20 -9.54 8.41
CA GLY A 284 -3.76 -9.49 8.25
C GLY A 284 -3.02 -9.60 9.59
N GLY A 285 -1.70 -9.37 9.58
CA GLY A 285 -0.90 -9.37 10.81
C GLY A 285 -1.24 -8.19 11.73
N THR A 286 -1.49 -7.00 11.20
CA THR A 286 -1.70 -5.79 12.01
C THR A 286 -3.15 -5.31 12.07
N THR A 287 -3.92 -5.61 11.03
CA THR A 287 -5.22 -5.00 10.79
C THR A 287 -6.21 -6.04 10.29
N THR A 288 -7.47 -5.76 10.54
CA THR A 288 -8.61 -6.52 10.02
C THR A 288 -9.43 -5.57 9.17
N ASP A 289 -9.57 -5.89 7.89
CA ASP A 289 -10.38 -5.14 6.95
C ASP A 289 -11.75 -5.83 6.81
N ILE A 290 -12.80 -5.11 7.20
CA ILE A 290 -14.18 -5.63 7.19
C ILE A 290 -14.96 -4.90 6.09
N ALA A 291 -15.58 -5.65 5.18
CA ALA A 291 -16.46 -5.08 4.17
C ALA A 291 -17.76 -5.88 4.04
N VAL A 292 -18.78 -5.20 3.53
CA VAL A 292 -20.10 -5.79 3.29
C VAL A 292 -20.25 -6.05 1.80
N LEU A 293 -20.59 -7.28 1.47
CA LEU A 293 -21.05 -7.71 0.16
C LEU A 293 -22.57 -7.60 0.10
N ARG A 294 -23.07 -7.04 -0.99
CA ARG A 294 -24.50 -6.96 -1.33
C ARG A 294 -24.68 -7.34 -2.79
N THR A 295 -25.62 -8.23 -3.08
CA THR A 295 -25.91 -8.66 -4.46
C THR A 295 -24.65 -9.09 -5.23
N GLY A 296 -23.75 -9.81 -4.57
CA GLY A 296 -22.50 -10.32 -5.13
C GLY A 296 -21.38 -9.28 -5.28
N MET A 297 -21.61 -8.02 -4.89
CA MET A 297 -20.67 -6.92 -5.09
C MET A 297 -20.30 -6.22 -3.78
N PRO A 298 -19.04 -5.80 -3.59
CA PRO A 298 -18.67 -4.97 -2.44
C PRO A 298 -19.39 -3.62 -2.48
N LEU A 299 -19.84 -3.13 -1.33
CA LEU A 299 -20.36 -1.77 -1.26
C LEU A 299 -19.24 -0.76 -1.56
N VAL A 300 -19.52 0.21 -2.42
CA VAL A 300 -18.56 1.25 -2.82
C VAL A 300 -18.94 2.58 -2.19
N SER A 301 -17.98 3.26 -1.56
CA SER A 301 -18.16 4.63 -1.07
C SER A 301 -17.98 5.63 -2.21
N THR A 302 -19.07 6.28 -2.61
CA THR A 302 -19.05 7.36 -3.63
C THR A 302 -18.58 8.71 -3.06
N LEU A 303 -18.42 8.81 -1.74
CA LEU A 303 -17.91 10.02 -1.07
C LEU A 303 -16.38 10.15 -1.17
N GLY A 304 -15.70 9.14 -1.70
CA GLY A 304 -14.26 9.06 -1.83
C GLY A 304 -13.59 8.26 -0.72
N ALA A 305 -12.36 7.80 -0.96
CA ALA A 305 -11.52 7.12 0.03
C ALA A 305 -10.64 8.10 0.82
N THR A 306 -10.34 7.78 2.08
CA THR A 306 -9.31 8.47 2.87
C THR A 306 -8.03 7.66 2.84
N VAL A 307 -6.94 8.22 2.31
CA VAL A 307 -5.62 7.56 2.25
C VAL A 307 -4.55 8.58 2.61
N GLY A 308 -3.59 8.19 3.45
CA GLY A 308 -2.50 9.08 3.89
C GLY A 308 -2.98 10.36 4.59
N GLY A 309 -4.13 10.32 5.27
CA GLY A 309 -4.76 11.50 5.88
C GLY A 309 -5.54 12.41 4.92
N HIS A 310 -5.54 12.11 3.62
CA HIS A 310 -6.23 12.91 2.61
C HIS A 310 -7.53 12.26 2.16
N ARG A 311 -8.62 13.04 2.11
CA ARG A 311 -9.85 12.61 1.45
C ARG A 311 -9.76 12.83 -0.05
N THR A 312 -9.88 11.76 -0.81
CA THR A 312 -9.80 11.76 -2.28
C THR A 312 -11.20 11.86 -2.91
N MET A 313 -11.24 12.03 -4.24
CA MET A 313 -12.46 11.93 -5.05
C MET A 313 -12.72 10.50 -5.58
N VAL A 314 -11.84 9.55 -5.26
CA VAL A 314 -11.81 8.23 -5.87
C VAL A 314 -12.76 7.30 -5.15
N ALA A 315 -13.68 6.69 -5.91
CA ALA A 315 -14.54 5.64 -5.39
C ALA A 315 -13.71 4.42 -5.00
N ALA A 316 -13.94 3.90 -3.81
CA ALA A 316 -13.30 2.69 -3.33
C ALA A 316 -14.28 1.87 -2.50
N VAL A 317 -13.96 0.61 -2.28
CA VAL A 317 -14.75 -0.27 -1.42
C VAL A 317 -14.90 0.36 -0.04
N ALA A 318 -16.15 0.38 0.45
CA ALA A 318 -16.50 0.79 1.79
C ALA A 318 -16.05 -0.28 2.78
N MET A 319 -14.83 -0.12 3.28
CA MET A 319 -14.22 -1.00 4.27
C MET A 319 -14.08 -0.30 5.63
N HIS A 320 -14.16 -1.10 6.68
CA HIS A 320 -13.87 -0.70 8.05
C HIS A 320 -12.61 -1.45 8.50
N THR A 321 -11.52 -0.72 8.62
CA THR A 321 -10.25 -1.28 9.13
C THR A 321 -10.23 -1.17 10.65
N HIS A 322 -9.99 -2.29 11.33
CA HIS A 322 -9.70 -2.34 12.75
C HIS A 322 -8.22 -2.62 12.97
N GLY A 323 -7.59 -1.94 13.94
CA GLY A 323 -6.18 -2.11 14.32
C GLY A 323 -5.91 -3.38 15.12
N LEU A 324 -6.56 -4.48 14.74
CA LEU A 324 -6.40 -5.81 15.32
C LEU A 324 -6.10 -6.78 14.18
N GLY A 325 -5.13 -7.65 14.38
CA GLY A 325 -4.69 -8.66 13.42
C GLY A 325 -3.94 -9.79 14.11
N GLY A 326 -3.40 -10.72 13.32
CA GLY A 326 -2.72 -11.92 13.81
C GLY A 326 -1.49 -11.66 14.69
N ASP A 327 -0.81 -10.52 14.55
CA ASP A 327 0.39 -10.10 15.29
C ASP A 327 0.04 -9.18 16.49
N SER A 328 -1.24 -9.00 16.79
CA SER A 328 -1.67 -8.13 17.89
C SER A 328 -1.32 -8.77 19.22
N GLN A 329 -0.63 -8.02 20.08
CA GLN A 329 -0.22 -8.51 21.38
C GLN A 329 -1.44 -8.92 22.21
N VAL A 330 -1.41 -10.14 22.74
CA VAL A 330 -2.32 -10.60 23.78
C VAL A 330 -1.83 -10.02 25.11
N HIS A 331 -2.73 -9.35 25.80
CA HIS A 331 -2.50 -8.77 27.11
C HIS A 331 -3.40 -9.46 28.12
N HIS A 332 -2.86 -9.78 29.30
CA HIS A 332 -3.68 -10.09 30.46
C HIS A 332 -4.08 -8.78 31.16
N ASP A 333 -5.35 -8.60 31.49
CA ASP A 333 -5.81 -7.46 32.27
C ASP A 333 -5.66 -7.76 33.77
N ASP A 334 -4.52 -7.34 34.32
CA ASP A 334 -4.17 -7.53 35.74
C ASP A 334 -5.14 -6.84 36.72
N ARG A 335 -6.01 -5.95 36.22
CA ARG A 335 -7.00 -5.24 37.04
C ARG A 335 -8.39 -5.90 37.00
N ALA A 336 -8.61 -6.84 36.09
CA ALA A 336 -9.88 -7.52 35.96
C ALA A 336 -10.04 -8.64 37.01
N VAL A 337 -11.28 -8.88 37.42
CA VAL A 337 -11.61 -10.04 38.25
C VAL A 337 -11.72 -11.26 37.34
N GLY A 338 -10.72 -12.14 37.40
CA GLY A 338 -10.61 -13.34 36.56
C GLY A 338 -9.58 -13.20 35.44
N ALA A 339 -9.43 -14.24 34.63
CA ALA A 339 -8.49 -14.24 33.50
C ALA A 339 -9.11 -13.52 32.30
N VAL A 340 -8.97 -12.19 32.25
CA VAL A 340 -9.43 -11.38 31.12
C VAL A 340 -8.24 -11.12 30.20
N LEU A 341 -8.39 -11.54 28.94
CA LEU A 341 -7.43 -11.26 27.89
C LEU A 341 -7.94 -10.14 26.99
N THR A 342 -7.06 -9.23 26.61
CA THR A 342 -7.31 -8.16 25.64
C THR A 342 -6.31 -8.24 24.49
N LEU A 343 -6.69 -7.73 23.32
CA LEU A 343 -5.88 -7.78 22.11
C LEU A 343 -5.45 -6.38 21.69
N GLY A 344 -4.18 -6.23 21.33
CA GLY A 344 -3.62 -4.99 20.82
C GLY A 344 -3.61 -3.85 21.86
N PRO A 345 -3.38 -2.60 21.43
CA PRO A 345 -3.14 -2.17 20.05
C PRO A 345 -1.70 -2.41 19.57
N ARG A 346 -0.83 -2.96 20.43
CA ARG A 346 0.58 -3.16 20.08
C ARG A 346 0.76 -4.35 19.14
N ARG A 347 1.53 -4.15 18.07
CA ARG A 347 2.07 -5.24 17.24
C ARG A 347 3.35 -5.78 17.84
N VAL A 348 3.49 -7.10 17.88
CA VAL A 348 4.70 -7.82 18.36
C VAL A 348 5.07 -8.93 17.38
N ILE A 349 6.26 -9.51 17.53
CA ILE A 349 6.62 -10.74 16.82
C ILE A 349 5.90 -11.91 17.52
N PRO A 350 5.14 -12.76 16.81
CA PRO A 350 4.57 -13.98 17.39
C PRO A 350 5.66 -14.88 18.01
N VAL A 351 5.40 -15.45 19.17
CA VAL A 351 6.37 -16.31 19.87
C VAL A 351 6.70 -17.55 19.03
N ALA A 352 5.71 -18.12 18.35
CA ALA A 352 5.84 -19.23 17.42
C ALA A 352 6.77 -18.87 16.25
N GLN A 353 6.63 -17.67 15.67
CA GLN A 353 7.54 -17.19 14.62
C GLN A 353 8.96 -17.01 15.16
N LEU A 354 9.10 -16.42 16.35
CA LEU A 354 10.40 -16.26 16.99
C LEU A 354 11.05 -17.62 17.29
N ALA A 355 10.27 -18.63 17.67
CA ALA A 355 10.75 -19.97 17.97
C ALA A 355 11.28 -20.73 16.74
N VAL A 356 10.85 -20.37 15.52
CA VAL A 356 11.40 -20.95 14.28
C VAL A 356 12.86 -20.52 14.08
N THR A 357 13.18 -19.26 14.39
CA THR A 357 14.52 -18.68 14.16
C THR A 357 15.42 -18.76 15.40
N HIS A 358 14.86 -18.63 16.59
CA HIS A 358 15.57 -18.54 17.88
C HIS A 358 15.11 -19.61 18.88
N GLY A 359 14.74 -20.79 18.38
CA GLY A 359 14.07 -21.83 19.15
C GLY A 359 14.78 -22.28 20.42
N ALA A 360 16.11 -22.27 20.48
CA ALA A 360 16.85 -22.63 21.69
C ALA A 360 16.60 -21.63 22.84
N VAL A 361 16.65 -20.33 22.56
CA VAL A 361 16.42 -19.27 23.56
C VAL A 361 14.95 -19.24 23.98
N VAL A 362 14.03 -19.33 23.00
CA VAL A 362 12.59 -19.29 23.25
C VAL A 362 12.14 -20.49 24.08
N ARG A 363 12.47 -21.73 23.66
CA ARG A 363 12.07 -22.94 24.39
C ARG A 363 12.66 -22.97 25.80
N ALA A 364 13.93 -22.65 25.98
CA ALA A 364 14.55 -22.64 27.32
C ALA A 364 13.93 -21.58 28.25
N ALA A 365 13.44 -20.45 27.73
CA ALA A 365 12.70 -19.48 28.53
C ALA A 365 11.30 -20.00 28.87
N MET A 366 10.54 -20.48 27.88
CA MET A 366 9.18 -20.97 28.07
C MET A 366 9.12 -22.19 28.99
N ASP A 367 10.04 -23.15 28.86
CA ASP A 367 10.11 -24.33 29.73
C ASP A 367 10.34 -23.93 31.20
N ARG A 368 11.19 -22.91 31.44
CA ARG A 368 11.40 -22.37 32.79
C ARG A 368 10.17 -21.67 33.34
N GLN A 369 9.44 -20.94 32.49
CA GLN A 369 8.22 -20.23 32.88
C GLN A 369 7.07 -21.19 33.16
N LEU A 370 6.96 -22.28 32.39
CA LEU A 370 5.92 -23.29 32.53
C LEU A 370 5.97 -24.02 33.89
N VAL A 371 7.16 -24.22 34.43
CA VAL A 371 7.36 -24.91 35.73
C VAL A 371 7.45 -23.93 36.91
N ALA A 372 7.30 -22.63 36.68
CA ALA A 372 7.34 -21.65 37.75
C ALA A 372 6.07 -21.70 38.60
N ASP A 373 6.22 -21.58 39.93
CA ASP A 373 5.09 -21.63 40.87
C ASP A 373 4.11 -20.46 40.69
N ARG A 374 4.58 -19.36 40.12
CA ARG A 374 3.80 -18.13 39.91
C ARG A 374 4.13 -17.52 38.56
N PRO A 375 3.12 -17.13 37.77
CA PRO A 375 3.33 -16.40 36.53
C PRO A 375 3.85 -14.97 36.81
N ASP A 376 4.74 -14.49 35.96
CA ASP A 376 5.26 -13.12 35.91
C ASP A 376 4.63 -12.33 34.75
N ASP A 377 4.56 -10.99 34.88
CA ASP A 377 3.93 -10.14 33.86
C ASP A 377 4.73 -10.07 32.54
N LEU A 378 5.99 -10.52 32.56
CA LEU A 378 6.85 -10.64 31.40
C LEU A 378 6.97 -12.07 30.86
N ASP A 379 6.16 -13.02 31.36
CA ASP A 379 6.16 -14.38 30.86
C ASP A 379 5.68 -14.45 29.41
N GLY A 380 6.36 -15.28 28.60
CA GLY A 380 6.15 -15.32 27.16
C GLY A 380 6.59 -14.06 26.39
N VAL A 381 7.20 -13.05 27.05
CA VAL A 381 7.68 -11.83 26.39
C VAL A 381 9.19 -11.91 26.16
N PHE A 382 9.62 -11.52 24.96
CA PHE A 382 11.03 -11.44 24.56
C PHE A 382 11.34 -10.07 23.95
N VAL A 383 12.61 -9.70 23.99
CA VAL A 383 13.13 -8.48 23.39
C VAL A 383 14.10 -8.88 22.28
N VAL A 384 13.88 -8.34 21.09
CA VAL A 384 14.67 -8.57 19.88
C VAL A 384 15.36 -7.27 19.47
N LEU A 385 16.65 -7.34 19.17
CA LEU A 385 17.42 -6.23 18.61
C LEU A 385 17.21 -6.15 17.09
N LEU A 386 16.73 -5.01 16.60
CA LEU A 386 16.44 -4.81 15.17
C LEU A 386 17.53 -4.02 14.43
N ASP A 387 18.16 -3.06 15.10
CA ASP A 387 19.11 -2.13 14.47
C ASP A 387 20.33 -1.93 15.38
N ALA A 388 21.35 -2.76 15.15
CA ALA A 388 22.63 -2.75 15.85
C ALA A 388 23.40 -1.43 15.64
N VAL A 389 23.24 -0.79 14.48
CA VAL A 389 23.92 0.47 14.17
C VAL A 389 23.36 1.61 15.03
N ARG A 390 22.03 1.75 15.06
CA ARG A 390 21.36 2.72 15.95
C ARG A 390 21.57 2.37 17.41
N ALA A 391 21.60 1.08 17.75
CA ALA A 391 21.88 0.62 19.12
C ALA A 391 23.27 1.05 19.59
N ALA A 392 24.29 1.00 18.73
CA ALA A 392 25.65 1.44 19.04
C ALA A 392 25.76 2.97 19.27
N GLN A 393 24.82 3.75 18.74
CA GLN A 393 24.78 5.22 18.88
C GLN A 393 24.03 5.68 20.14
N VAL A 394 23.43 4.77 20.89
CA VAL A 394 22.68 5.11 22.09
C VAL A 394 23.61 5.55 23.21
N VAL A 395 23.35 6.73 23.77
CA VAL A 395 24.14 7.31 24.86
C VAL A 395 23.50 7.15 26.25
N ASP A 396 22.17 7.08 26.30
CA ASP A 396 21.42 6.92 27.56
C ASP A 396 21.83 5.64 28.29
N ALA A 397 22.07 5.75 29.60
CA ALA A 397 22.67 4.65 30.37
C ALA A 397 21.71 3.46 30.53
N ASP A 398 20.43 3.72 30.77
CA ASP A 398 19.41 2.68 30.91
C ASP A 398 19.17 1.97 29.58
N GLU A 399 19.10 2.72 28.47
CA GLU A 399 18.96 2.15 27.13
C GLU A 399 20.18 1.31 26.73
N ARG A 400 21.41 1.77 26.99
CA ARG A 400 22.62 0.97 26.75
C ARG A 400 22.63 -0.31 27.57
N SER A 401 22.21 -0.24 28.84
CA SER A 401 22.11 -1.42 29.70
C SER A 401 21.06 -2.41 29.17
N ALA A 402 19.91 -1.92 28.69
CA ALA A 402 18.88 -2.76 28.08
C ALA A 402 19.39 -3.44 26.79
N ILE A 403 20.05 -2.70 25.89
CA ILE A 403 20.68 -3.25 24.68
C ILE A 403 21.71 -4.32 25.06
N GLY A 404 22.60 -4.01 26.02
CA GLY A 404 23.62 -4.94 26.50
C GLY A 404 23.04 -6.24 27.07
N ALA A 405 21.87 -6.19 27.71
CA ALA A 405 21.18 -7.37 28.24
C ALA A 405 20.55 -8.27 27.15
N VAL A 406 20.32 -7.73 25.95
CA VAL A 406 19.84 -8.49 24.78
C VAL A 406 20.99 -9.14 24.03
N THR A 407 22.17 -8.51 24.03
CA THR A 407 23.33 -8.93 23.25
C THR A 407 24.26 -9.84 24.06
N THR A 408 24.46 -11.09 23.62
CA THR A 408 25.31 -12.08 24.32
C THR A 408 26.79 -12.06 23.90
N GLY A 409 27.23 -11.05 23.13
CA GLY A 409 28.60 -10.90 22.60
C GLY A 409 29.18 -9.49 22.76
N PRO A 410 30.42 -9.24 22.29
CA PRO A 410 31.13 -7.95 22.49
C PRO A 410 30.52 -6.78 21.72
N ALA A 411 29.65 -7.03 20.74
CA ALA A 411 28.96 -6.01 19.95
C ALA A 411 27.48 -6.37 19.71
N PRO A 412 26.59 -5.38 19.57
CA PRO A 412 25.21 -5.62 19.18
C PRO A 412 25.12 -6.25 17.78
N ALA A 413 24.23 -7.23 17.62
CA ALA A 413 23.97 -7.89 16.34
C ALA A 413 22.46 -7.96 16.09
N ASP A 414 22.05 -7.63 14.87
CA ASP A 414 20.65 -7.71 14.45
C ASP A 414 20.12 -9.13 14.65
N GLY A 415 18.90 -9.22 15.16
CA GLY A 415 18.27 -10.49 15.52
C GLY A 415 18.68 -11.03 16.89
N ALA A 416 19.54 -10.37 17.68
CA ALA A 416 19.80 -10.83 19.06
C ALA A 416 18.51 -10.84 19.90
N VAL A 417 18.30 -11.90 20.68
CA VAL A 417 17.07 -12.15 21.44
C VAL A 417 17.39 -12.44 22.91
N ALA A 418 16.62 -11.85 23.82
CA ALA A 418 16.62 -12.23 25.23
C ALA A 418 15.20 -12.25 25.82
N PRO A 419 14.93 -13.10 26.84
CA PRO A 419 13.68 -13.02 27.59
C PRO A 419 13.50 -11.65 28.22
N ALA A 420 12.29 -11.07 28.14
CA ALA A 420 12.05 -9.72 28.62
C ALA A 420 12.36 -9.60 30.12
N ALA A 421 12.10 -10.63 30.91
CA ALA A 421 12.43 -10.67 32.34
C ALA A 421 13.92 -10.46 32.66
N THR A 422 14.85 -10.78 31.74
CA THR A 422 16.30 -10.53 31.95
C THR A 422 16.72 -9.12 31.54
N VAL A 423 15.94 -8.47 30.69
CA VAL A 423 16.21 -7.13 30.14
C VAL A 423 15.51 -6.05 30.96
N MET A 424 14.24 -6.27 31.29
CA MET A 424 13.31 -5.33 31.94
C MET A 424 13.39 -5.41 33.48
N THR A 425 14.64 -5.40 33.95
CA THR A 425 15.18 -5.35 35.32
C THR A 425 14.44 -4.51 36.39
N SER A 426 13.88 -3.41 35.93
CA SER A 426 13.47 -2.30 36.78
C SER A 426 12.52 -1.41 36.00
N ALA A 427 11.77 -0.56 36.71
CA ALA A 427 10.90 0.43 36.06
C ALA A 427 11.67 1.36 35.11
N ALA A 428 12.94 1.67 35.41
CA ALA A 428 13.81 2.44 34.53
C ALA A 428 14.15 1.68 33.25
N ARG A 429 14.58 0.40 33.37
CA ARG A 429 14.86 -0.46 32.21
C ARG A 429 13.62 -0.73 31.36
N ARG A 430 12.44 -0.90 31.98
CA ARG A 430 11.16 -1.03 31.27
C ARG A 430 10.87 0.20 30.39
N ARG A 431 10.96 1.40 30.96
CA ARG A 431 10.80 2.65 30.19
C ARG A 431 11.85 2.83 29.09
N ALA A 432 13.07 2.39 29.32
CA ALA A 432 14.14 2.43 28.31
C ALA A 432 13.82 1.50 27.12
N VAL A 433 13.40 0.26 27.38
CA VAL A 433 12.95 -0.67 26.33
C VAL A 433 11.79 -0.07 25.54
N GLU A 434 10.79 0.52 26.20
CA GLU A 434 9.66 1.16 25.50
C GLU A 434 10.07 2.34 24.59
N ARG A 435 11.09 3.12 24.98
CA ARG A 435 11.65 4.18 24.13
C ARG A 435 12.38 3.59 22.92
N LEU A 436 13.18 2.55 23.14
CA LEU A 436 13.92 1.87 22.07
C LEU A 436 12.99 1.17 21.08
N VAL A 437 11.89 0.57 21.56
CA VAL A 437 10.86 -0.02 20.71
C VAL A 437 10.18 1.04 19.85
N ARG A 438 9.79 2.18 20.43
CA ARG A 438 9.23 3.31 19.65
C ARG A 438 10.18 3.87 18.60
N ARG A 439 11.49 3.76 18.82
CA ARG A 439 12.54 4.19 17.88
C ARG A 439 12.91 3.12 16.84
N GLY A 440 12.30 1.94 16.91
CA GLY A 440 12.61 0.80 16.03
C GLY A 440 13.99 0.20 16.26
N VAL A 441 14.63 0.46 17.41
CA VAL A 441 15.92 -0.16 17.76
C VAL A 441 15.70 -1.56 18.32
N LEU A 442 14.68 -1.71 19.15
CA LEU A 442 14.23 -2.99 19.68
C LEU A 442 12.83 -3.31 19.15
N GLN A 443 12.45 -4.58 19.21
CA GLN A 443 11.07 -5.04 19.03
C GLN A 443 10.73 -6.04 20.11
N LEU A 444 9.46 -6.09 20.51
CA LEU A 444 8.97 -7.11 21.42
C LEU A 444 8.45 -8.31 20.63
N ALA A 445 8.68 -9.50 21.17
CA ALA A 445 7.91 -10.69 20.84
C ALA A 445 7.06 -11.07 22.05
N ALA A 446 5.81 -11.45 21.83
CA ALA A 446 4.89 -11.86 22.89
C ALA A 446 3.76 -12.69 22.26
N PHE A 447 2.90 -13.29 23.08
CA PHE A 447 1.75 -14.02 22.59
C PHE A 447 0.85 -13.14 21.71
N THR A 448 0.37 -13.73 20.62
CA THR A 448 -0.51 -13.15 19.62
C THR A 448 -1.60 -14.15 19.25
N PRO A 449 -2.69 -13.76 18.58
CA PRO A 449 -3.67 -14.72 18.05
C PRO A 449 -3.10 -15.78 17.09
N THR A 450 -1.89 -15.58 16.56
CA THR A 450 -1.18 -16.53 15.69
C THR A 450 -0.48 -17.66 16.48
N ASP A 451 -0.25 -17.45 17.78
CA ASP A 451 0.30 -18.45 18.71
C ASP A 451 -0.78 -19.39 19.24
#